data_AF-A0A3N5MJ37-F1
#
_entry.id   AF-A0A3N5MJ37-F1
#
_cell.length_a   1.000
_cell.length_b   1.000
_cell.length_c   1.000
_cell.angle_alpha   90.00
_cell.angle_beta   90.00
_cell.angle_gamma   90.00
#
_symmetry.space_group_name_H-M   'P 1'
#
loop_
_entity.id
_entity.type
_entity.pdbx_description
1 polymer ?
#
loop_
_entity_poly.entity_id
_entity_poly.type
_entity_poly.pdbx_seq_one_letter_code
_entity_poly.pdbx_strand_id
1 'polypeptide(L)'
;MRYHALATDYDGTLAKDGQVEESTLDALQRLRASGRRLIMVTGRELDDLARVFSHFELFEAIVGENGAVLFLPKTREERRLAESPPQEFVDLLRKRGVGPMSVGKSIVATWRPHEVTVLKTIRELGLELQVIFNKNAVMVLPTGVNKATGLTVALREIKLSPHNVVGIGDAENDHAFLRCCACAAAVANALPTVKERADIVTARARGAGVVELIDMTLADDLEQIEPRLTRHHVLLGWTGKDQEIRIKPYDESILITGTSGGGKSTMATGLLERLAEQGYQFCIVDPEGDYTTFEKAIVLGDPQRPPNISELMKVLEHPEENVSVNMIGLALEHRVGFFASLLPHLEEMRSKTGRPHWLVLDEAHHLLPAPSGTVSTAVK
;
A
#
# COMPACT_ATOMS: atom_id res chain seq x y z
N MET A 1 1.15 -14.97 -5.66
CA MET A 1 1.77 -13.64 -5.82
C MET A 1 1.23 -12.76 -4.71
N ARG A 2 2.09 -12.35 -3.80
CA ARG A 2 1.83 -11.49 -2.65
C ARG A 2 2.03 -10.03 -2.99
N TYR A 3 3.11 -9.72 -3.70
CA TYR A 3 3.45 -8.35 -4.10
C TYR A 3 2.95 -8.06 -5.51
N HIS A 4 2.00 -7.13 -5.62
CA HIS A 4 1.37 -6.74 -6.88
C HIS A 4 1.95 -5.45 -7.46
N ALA A 5 2.75 -4.70 -6.69
CA ALA A 5 3.37 -3.47 -7.19
C ALA A 5 4.75 -3.20 -6.57
N LEU A 6 5.56 -2.47 -7.35
CA LEU A 6 6.79 -1.83 -6.89
C LEU A 6 6.59 -0.31 -6.89
N ALA A 7 6.71 0.30 -5.72
CA ALA A 7 6.78 1.75 -5.54
C ALA A 7 8.25 2.16 -5.42
N THR A 8 8.73 3.03 -6.31
CA THR A 8 10.15 3.40 -6.37
C THR A 8 10.32 4.91 -6.38
N ASP A 9 11.30 5.39 -5.60
CA ASP A 9 11.83 6.73 -5.80
C ASP A 9 12.57 6.84 -7.14
N TYR A 10 12.75 8.07 -7.62
CA TYR A 10 13.46 8.37 -8.85
C TYR A 10 14.94 8.71 -8.60
N ASP A 11 15.25 9.83 -7.94
CA ASP A 11 16.60 10.40 -7.87
C ASP A 11 17.48 9.72 -6.83
N GLY A 12 18.50 8.98 -7.29
CA GLY A 12 19.36 8.20 -6.40
C GLY A 12 18.86 6.77 -6.18
N THR A 13 17.66 6.46 -6.70
CA THR A 13 17.07 5.12 -6.68
C THR A 13 17.00 4.54 -8.08
N LEU A 14 16.10 5.00 -8.95
CA LEU A 14 16.10 4.58 -10.36
C LEU A 14 17.22 5.24 -11.16
N ALA A 15 17.43 6.53 -10.92
CA ALA A 15 18.25 7.38 -11.76
C ALA A 15 19.57 7.75 -11.10
N LYS A 16 20.60 7.90 -11.93
CA LYS A 16 21.86 8.56 -11.60
C LYS A 16 21.92 9.87 -12.39
N ASP A 17 22.04 11.00 -11.69
CA ASP A 17 22.13 12.32 -12.31
C ASP A 17 20.96 12.60 -13.28
N GLY A 18 19.76 12.13 -12.92
CA GLY A 18 18.54 12.27 -13.71
C GLY A 18 18.38 11.28 -14.86
N GLN A 19 19.33 10.38 -15.11
CA GLN A 19 19.27 9.38 -16.17
C GLN A 19 19.04 7.97 -15.63
N VAL A 20 18.17 7.22 -16.29
CA VAL A 20 17.89 5.80 -15.98
C VAL A 20 18.63 4.94 -17.01
N GLU A 21 19.40 3.96 -16.53
CA GLU A 21 20.13 3.04 -17.41
C GLU A 21 19.17 2.07 -18.13
N GLU A 22 19.54 1.65 -19.34
CA GLU A 22 18.74 0.72 -20.17
C GLU A 22 18.47 -0.60 -19.42
N SER A 23 19.46 -1.14 -18.71
CA SER A 23 19.32 -2.32 -17.86
C SER A 23 18.22 -2.20 -16.80
N THR A 24 18.03 -0.98 -16.27
CA THR A 24 16.99 -0.68 -15.29
C THR A 24 15.64 -0.59 -15.97
N LEU A 25 15.55 0.02 -17.16
CA LEU A 25 14.32 0.04 -17.96
C LEU A 25 13.87 -1.38 -18.33
N ASP A 26 14.80 -2.24 -18.76
CA ASP A 26 14.53 -3.64 -19.08
C ASP A 26 14.00 -4.39 -17.86
N ALA A 27 14.57 -4.16 -16.68
CA ALA A 27 14.07 -4.77 -15.44
C ALA A 27 12.65 -4.28 -15.09
N LEU A 28 12.38 -2.99 -15.22
CA LEU A 28 11.02 -2.44 -15.01
C LEU A 28 10.02 -3.08 -15.99
N GLN A 29 10.40 -3.25 -17.26
CA GLN A 29 9.57 -3.92 -18.25
C GLN A 29 9.33 -5.40 -17.91
N ARG A 30 10.36 -6.13 -17.48
CA ARG A 30 10.22 -7.54 -17.02
C ARG A 30 9.28 -7.63 -15.82
N LEU A 31 9.40 -6.73 -14.85
CA LEU A 31 8.50 -6.70 -13.71
C LEU A 31 7.05 -6.48 -14.16
N ARG A 32 6.82 -5.52 -15.06
CA ARG A 32 5.49 -5.26 -15.62
C ARG A 32 4.94 -6.47 -16.40
N ALA A 33 5.78 -7.15 -17.17
CA ALA A 33 5.40 -8.36 -17.90
C ALA A 33 4.98 -9.52 -16.98
N SER A 34 5.41 -9.52 -15.71
CA SER A 34 4.94 -10.48 -14.70
C SER A 34 3.52 -10.21 -14.19
N GLY A 35 2.87 -9.13 -14.64
CA GLY A 35 1.54 -8.70 -14.17
C GLY A 35 1.57 -7.74 -12.97
N ARG A 36 2.77 -7.43 -12.44
CA ARG A 36 2.96 -6.44 -11.37
C ARG A 36 2.94 -5.02 -11.93
N ARG A 37 2.62 -4.06 -11.08
CA ARG A 37 2.47 -2.64 -11.44
C ARG A 37 3.65 -1.83 -10.93
N LEU A 38 3.95 -0.74 -11.63
CA LEU A 38 5.00 0.20 -11.25
C LEU A 38 4.38 1.51 -10.80
N ILE A 39 4.87 2.04 -9.68
CA ILE A 39 4.47 3.34 -9.14
C ILE A 39 5.74 4.15 -8.91
N MET A 40 5.83 5.35 -9.50
CA MET A 40 6.95 6.26 -9.22
C MET A 40 6.56 7.21 -8.10
N VAL A 41 7.45 7.46 -7.14
CA VAL A 41 7.23 8.38 -6.03
C VAL A 41 8.40 9.35 -5.90
N THR A 42 8.26 10.55 -6.47
CA THR A 42 9.37 11.51 -6.66
C THR A 42 9.10 12.87 -6.02
N GLY A 43 10.19 13.56 -5.66
CA GLY A 43 10.15 14.97 -5.27
C GLY A 43 10.11 15.94 -6.46
N ARG A 44 10.31 15.45 -7.69
CA ARG A 44 10.33 16.27 -8.90
C ARG A 44 8.95 16.78 -9.28
N GLU A 45 8.96 17.96 -9.89
CA GLU A 45 7.83 18.47 -10.67
C GLU A 45 7.66 17.61 -11.93
N LEU A 46 6.42 17.39 -12.37
CA LEU A 46 6.14 16.50 -13.51
C LEU A 46 6.79 16.99 -14.82
N ASP A 47 6.78 18.31 -15.05
CA ASP A 47 7.38 18.89 -16.26
C ASP A 47 8.90 18.71 -16.29
N ASP A 48 9.56 18.83 -15.13
CA ASP A 48 11.00 18.59 -15.00
C ASP A 48 11.36 17.11 -15.10
N LEU A 49 10.51 16.23 -14.58
CA LEU A 49 10.67 14.80 -14.75
C LEU A 49 10.53 14.41 -16.24
N ALA A 50 9.53 14.93 -16.95
CA ALA A 50 9.28 14.63 -18.36
C ALA A 50 10.43 15.04 -19.29
N ARG A 51 11.24 16.03 -18.89
CA ARG A 51 12.45 16.45 -19.63
C ARG A 51 13.58 15.44 -19.56
N VAL A 52 13.67 14.66 -18.49
CA VAL A 52 14.78 13.72 -18.25
C VAL A 52 14.37 12.25 -18.35
N PHE A 53 13.07 11.98 -18.26
CA PHE A 53 12.51 10.64 -18.27
C PHE A 53 11.28 10.59 -19.18
N SER A 54 11.40 9.89 -20.31
CA SER A 54 10.33 9.82 -21.32
C SER A 54 9.37 8.63 -21.13
N HIS A 55 9.71 7.67 -20.26
CA HIS A 55 9.02 6.36 -20.17
C HIS A 55 7.91 6.33 -19.11
N PHE A 56 7.06 7.37 -19.07
CA PHE A 56 5.98 7.47 -18.08
C PHE A 56 4.98 6.32 -18.23
N GLU A 57 4.80 5.78 -19.43
CA GLU A 57 3.90 4.67 -19.75
C GLU A 57 4.29 3.34 -19.10
N LEU A 58 5.48 3.22 -18.51
CA LEU A 58 5.86 2.07 -17.69
C LEU A 58 5.10 2.05 -16.35
N PHE A 59 4.68 3.22 -15.86
CA PHE A 59 4.07 3.38 -14.55
C PHE A 59 2.55 3.42 -14.63
N GLU A 60 1.88 2.77 -13.68
CA GLU A 60 0.43 2.87 -13.52
C GLU A 60 0.05 4.21 -12.89
N ALA A 61 0.92 4.73 -12.01
CA ALA A 61 0.77 6.01 -11.35
C ALA A 61 2.14 6.66 -11.08
N ILE A 62 2.20 7.98 -11.18
CA ILE A 62 3.36 8.81 -10.82
C ILE A 62 2.92 9.80 -9.76
N VAL A 63 3.56 9.74 -8.60
CA VAL A 63 3.39 10.65 -7.48
C VAL A 63 4.52 11.68 -7.55
N GLY A 64 4.19 12.89 -8.00
CA GLY A 64 5.11 14.02 -8.13
C GLY A 64 5.11 14.94 -6.92
N GLU A 65 6.06 15.87 -6.89
CA GLU A 65 6.16 16.94 -5.89
C GLU A 65 6.06 16.43 -4.45
N ASN A 66 6.76 15.34 -4.13
CA ASN A 66 6.73 14.68 -2.81
C ASN A 66 5.31 14.33 -2.34
N GLY A 67 4.43 13.90 -3.24
CA GLY A 67 3.08 13.49 -2.86
C GLY A 67 2.00 14.54 -3.04
N ALA A 68 2.34 15.71 -3.58
CA ALA A 68 1.37 16.78 -3.81
C ALA A 68 0.67 16.69 -5.18
N VAL A 69 1.18 15.88 -6.11
CA VAL A 69 0.60 15.71 -7.44
C VAL A 69 0.52 14.21 -7.78
N LEU A 70 -0.61 13.79 -8.31
CA LEU A 70 -0.79 12.46 -8.91
C LEU A 70 -0.95 12.61 -10.42
N PHE A 71 -0.25 11.77 -11.17
CA PHE A 71 -0.40 11.62 -12.61
C PHE A 71 -0.66 10.17 -12.98
N LEU A 72 -1.64 9.95 -13.86
CA LEU A 72 -2.03 8.63 -14.36
C LEU A 72 -1.64 8.54 -15.85
N PRO A 73 -0.52 7.90 -16.20
CA PRO A 73 0.00 7.90 -17.57
C PRO A 73 -0.98 7.35 -18.62
N LYS A 74 -1.81 6.37 -18.23
CA LYS A 74 -2.80 5.74 -19.12
C LYS A 74 -3.89 6.70 -19.57
N THR A 75 -4.41 7.52 -18.67
CA THR A 75 -5.48 8.50 -18.97
C THR A 75 -4.94 9.89 -19.26
N ARG A 76 -3.66 10.13 -18.96
CA ARG A 76 -3.03 11.47 -18.90
C ARG A 76 -3.73 12.42 -17.94
N GLU A 77 -4.45 11.87 -16.97
CA GLU A 77 -5.04 12.66 -15.91
C GLU A 77 -3.95 13.12 -14.95
N GLU A 78 -3.93 14.42 -14.68
CA GLU A 78 -3.15 15.01 -13.60
C GLU A 78 -4.09 15.58 -12.54
N ARG A 79 -3.82 15.25 -11.28
CA ARG A 79 -4.58 15.70 -10.12
C ARG A 79 -3.65 16.32 -9.10
N ARG A 80 -3.89 17.59 -8.76
CA ARG A 80 -3.24 18.27 -7.64
C ARG A 80 -3.92 17.81 -6.33
N LEU A 81 -3.12 17.29 -5.40
CA LEU A 81 -3.57 16.73 -4.12
C LEU A 81 -3.42 17.70 -2.95
N ALA A 82 -2.74 18.82 -3.17
CA ALA A 82 -2.48 19.83 -2.15
C ALA A 82 -2.71 21.26 -2.67
N GLU A 83 -2.71 22.23 -1.78
CA GLU A 83 -2.83 23.63 -2.17
C GLU A 83 -1.53 24.14 -2.82
N SER A 84 -1.64 25.21 -3.60
CA SER A 84 -0.47 25.87 -4.18
C SER A 84 0.25 26.72 -3.14
N PRO A 85 1.57 26.87 -3.23
CA PRO A 85 2.29 27.77 -2.33
C PRO A 85 1.77 29.20 -2.49
N PRO A 86 1.50 29.93 -1.40
CA PRO A 86 1.04 31.31 -1.48
C PRO A 86 2.03 32.18 -2.25
N GLN A 87 1.55 33.02 -3.18
CA GLN A 87 2.43 33.84 -4.03
C GLN A 87 3.29 34.80 -3.19
N GLU A 88 2.72 35.35 -2.11
CA GLU A 88 3.44 36.22 -1.17
C GLU A 88 4.63 35.51 -0.51
N PHE A 89 4.49 34.21 -0.20
CA PHE A 89 5.58 33.40 0.34
C PHE A 89 6.74 33.29 -0.65
N VAL A 90 6.43 32.93 -1.90
CA VAL A 90 7.42 32.81 -2.98
C VAL A 90 8.13 34.14 -3.23
N ASP A 91 7.37 35.23 -3.31
CA ASP A 91 7.93 36.56 -3.56
C ASP A 91 8.81 37.04 -2.41
N LEU A 92 8.42 36.75 -1.16
CA LEU A 92 9.22 37.10 0.01
C LEU A 92 10.52 36.29 0.08
N LEU A 93 10.51 35.00 -0.27
CA LEU A 93 11.73 34.20 -0.40
C LEU A 93 12.67 34.78 -1.46
N ARG A 94 12.14 35.18 -2.63
CA ARG A 94 12.94 35.82 -3.69
C ARG A 94 13.56 37.13 -3.22
N LYS A 95 12.77 37.99 -2.55
CA LYS A 95 13.27 39.25 -1.96
C LYS A 95 14.37 39.03 -0.92
N ARG A 96 14.36 37.88 -0.23
CA ARG A 96 15.38 37.48 0.75
C ARG A 96 16.61 36.82 0.13
N GLY A 97 16.68 36.73 -1.20
CA GLY A 97 17.83 36.15 -1.90
C GLY A 97 17.88 34.62 -1.83
N VAL A 98 16.76 33.95 -1.57
CA VAL A 98 16.68 32.49 -1.65
C VAL A 98 16.78 32.10 -3.13
N GLY A 99 17.83 31.35 -3.46
CA GLY A 99 18.14 30.96 -4.83
C GLY A 99 19.35 30.02 -4.89
N PRO A 100 19.38 29.04 -5.82
CA PRO A 100 18.30 28.68 -6.74
C PRO A 100 17.06 28.11 -6.02
N MET A 101 15.88 28.36 -6.59
CA MET A 101 14.61 27.79 -6.13
C MET A 101 13.79 27.28 -7.32
N SER A 102 13.00 26.24 -7.10
CA SER A 102 11.96 25.74 -7.98
C SER A 102 10.60 25.90 -7.30
N VAL A 103 9.58 26.21 -8.09
CA VAL A 103 8.20 26.41 -7.61
C VAL A 103 7.30 25.59 -8.50
N GLY A 104 6.86 24.44 -7.97
CA GLY A 104 5.90 23.56 -8.62
C GLY A 104 4.47 23.98 -8.32
N LYS A 105 3.53 23.06 -8.58
CA LYS A 105 2.10 23.28 -8.38
C LYS A 105 1.74 23.41 -6.90
N SER A 106 2.45 22.69 -6.03
CA SER A 106 2.22 22.63 -4.58
C SER A 106 3.51 22.54 -3.75
N ILE A 107 4.67 22.45 -4.40
CA ILE A 107 5.99 22.44 -3.75
C ILE A 107 6.79 23.71 -4.02
N VAL A 108 7.56 24.16 -3.04
CA VAL A 108 8.70 25.06 -3.27
C VAL A 108 9.97 24.33 -2.87
N ALA A 109 10.90 24.14 -3.80
CA ALA A 109 12.17 23.47 -3.54
C ALA A 109 13.32 24.48 -3.60
N THR A 110 14.23 24.42 -2.65
CA THR A 110 15.50 25.15 -2.66
C THR A 110 16.60 24.26 -2.07
N TRP A 111 17.74 24.83 -1.73
CA TRP A 111 18.92 24.12 -1.28
C TRP A 111 19.46 24.75 0.01
N ARG A 112 20.23 23.96 0.77
CA ARG A 112 21.01 24.50 1.88
C ARG A 112 21.93 25.63 1.40
N PRO A 113 22.11 26.71 2.18
CA PRO A 113 21.71 26.89 3.58
C PRO A 113 20.40 27.68 3.78
N HIS A 114 19.47 27.66 2.81
CA HIS A 114 18.28 28.53 2.84
C HIS A 114 17.17 28.10 3.82
N GLU A 115 17.32 26.97 4.53
CA GLU A 115 16.32 26.41 5.45
C GLU A 115 15.90 27.39 6.56
N VAL A 116 16.84 28.17 7.10
CA VAL A 116 16.54 29.13 8.17
C VAL A 116 15.70 30.28 7.63
N THR A 117 16.02 30.77 6.42
CA THR A 117 15.28 31.84 5.76
C THR A 117 13.87 31.38 5.41
N VAL A 118 13.72 30.15 4.91
CA VAL A 118 12.43 29.52 4.66
C VAL A 118 11.58 29.46 5.93
N LEU A 119 12.08 28.88 7.02
CA LEU A 119 11.34 28.75 8.27
C LEU A 119 10.93 30.10 8.87
N LYS A 120 11.82 31.10 8.82
CA LYS A 120 11.49 32.47 9.24
C LYS A 120 10.34 33.04 8.41
N THR A 121 10.36 32.83 7.11
CA THR A 121 9.35 33.35 6.18
C THR A 121 7.99 32.69 6.41
N ILE A 122 7.95 31.36 6.63
CA ILE A 122 6.74 30.63 7.02
C ILE A 122 6.14 31.23 8.31
N ARG A 123 6.98 31.45 9.33
CA ARG A 123 6.56 32.00 10.62
C ARG A 123 6.05 33.44 10.53
N GLU A 124 6.71 34.29 9.76
CA GLU A 124 6.32 35.69 9.61
C GLU A 124 5.00 35.87 8.89
N LEU A 125 4.71 35.00 7.91
CA LEU A 125 3.45 35.00 7.17
C LEU A 125 2.35 34.17 7.85
N GLY A 126 2.64 33.48 8.95
CA GLY A 126 1.67 32.65 9.66
C GLY A 126 1.16 31.46 8.84
N LEU A 127 2.00 30.87 8.00
CA LEU A 127 1.60 29.80 7.07
C LEU A 127 1.75 28.41 7.70
N GLU A 128 0.83 27.51 7.36
CA GLU A 128 0.85 26.09 7.79
C GLU A 128 1.64 25.20 6.82
N LEU A 129 2.88 25.62 6.51
CA LEU A 129 3.81 24.90 5.64
C LEU A 129 4.85 24.14 6.45
N GLN A 130 5.24 22.96 5.97
CA GLN A 130 6.30 22.14 6.54
C GLN A 130 7.55 22.11 5.65
N VAL A 131 8.71 21.93 6.27
CA VAL A 131 10.00 21.75 5.59
C VAL A 131 10.40 20.28 5.67
N ILE A 132 10.63 19.68 4.50
CA ILE A 132 11.13 18.31 4.33
C ILE A 132 12.54 18.40 3.74
N PHE A 133 13.49 17.68 4.33
CA PHE A 133 14.84 17.56 3.82
C PHE A 133 14.97 16.34 2.91
N ASN A 134 15.71 16.50 1.83
CA ASN A 134 16.19 15.42 0.98
C ASN A 134 17.65 15.69 0.65
N LYS A 135 18.58 15.08 1.41
CA LYS A 135 20.02 15.37 1.30
C LYS A 135 20.30 16.89 1.46
N ASN A 136 20.68 17.57 0.39
CA ASN A 136 20.96 19.01 0.38
C ASN A 136 19.75 19.87 -0.01
N ALA A 137 18.67 19.26 -0.49
CA ALA A 137 17.46 19.96 -0.88
C ALA A 137 16.56 20.25 0.33
N VAL A 138 15.90 21.40 0.27
CA VAL A 138 14.92 21.90 1.23
C VAL A 138 13.60 22.04 0.49
N MET A 139 12.65 21.16 0.80
CA MET A 139 11.36 21.04 0.11
C MET A 139 10.25 21.56 1.03
N VAL A 140 9.46 22.52 0.57
CA VAL A 140 8.41 23.18 1.34
C VAL A 140 7.06 22.79 0.75
N LEU A 141 6.19 22.21 1.59
CA LEU A 141 4.88 21.69 1.21
C LEU A 141 3.84 22.04 2.29
N PRO A 142 2.54 21.96 1.97
CA PRO A 142 1.49 21.99 2.99
C PRO A 142 1.68 20.89 4.04
N THR A 143 1.27 21.18 5.27
CA THR A 143 1.36 20.22 6.39
C THR A 143 0.63 18.93 6.06
N GLY A 144 1.24 17.78 6.41
CA GLY A 144 0.67 16.45 6.15
C GLY A 144 0.97 15.89 4.76
N VAL A 145 1.41 16.70 3.80
CA VAL A 145 1.72 16.22 2.43
C VAL A 145 3.13 15.65 2.37
N ASN A 146 3.26 14.37 2.03
CA ASN A 146 4.54 13.71 1.79
C ASN A 146 4.39 12.53 0.81
N LYS A 147 5.52 11.89 0.47
CA LYS A 147 5.57 10.75 -0.46
C LYS A 147 4.61 9.62 -0.07
N ALA A 148 4.41 9.36 1.22
CA ALA A 148 3.51 8.32 1.69
C ALA A 148 2.05 8.68 1.45
N THR A 149 1.64 9.92 1.73
CA THR A 149 0.24 10.35 1.49
C THR A 149 -0.09 10.33 0.01
N GLY A 150 0.83 10.76 -0.86
CA GLY A 150 0.67 10.64 -2.30
C GLY A 150 0.59 9.18 -2.78
N LEU A 151 1.46 8.30 -2.24
CA LEU A 151 1.40 6.87 -2.53
C LEU A 151 0.05 6.26 -2.11
N THR A 152 -0.49 6.62 -0.94
CA THR A 152 -1.82 6.16 -0.50
C THR A 152 -2.92 6.53 -1.50
N VAL A 153 -2.91 7.75 -2.04
CA VAL A 153 -3.88 8.16 -3.06
C VAL A 153 -3.68 7.38 -4.36
N ALA A 154 -2.43 7.20 -4.79
CA ALA A 154 -2.12 6.40 -5.98
C ALA A 154 -2.60 4.95 -5.84
N LEU A 155 -2.37 4.32 -4.68
CA LEU A 155 -2.80 2.94 -4.40
C LEU A 155 -4.32 2.79 -4.42
N ARG A 156 -5.06 3.74 -3.87
CA ARG A 156 -6.53 3.77 -3.96
C ARG A 156 -7.02 3.82 -5.40
N GLU A 157 -6.46 4.72 -6.20
CA GLU A 157 -6.84 4.88 -7.61
C GLU A 157 -6.61 3.58 -8.41
N ILE A 158 -5.54 2.86 -8.12
CA ILE A 158 -5.23 1.58 -8.77
C ILE A 158 -5.79 0.36 -8.02
N LYS A 159 -6.62 0.57 -6.98
CA LYS A 159 -7.27 -0.48 -6.18
C LYS A 159 -6.29 -1.49 -5.55
N LEU A 160 -5.13 -1.04 -5.10
CA LEU A 160 -4.15 -1.85 -4.37
C LEU A 160 -4.07 -1.44 -2.89
N SER A 161 -3.66 -2.38 -2.04
CA SER A 161 -3.32 -2.12 -0.64
C SER A 161 -1.81 -1.92 -0.50
N PRO A 162 -1.33 -1.08 0.44
CA PRO A 162 0.09 -1.01 0.79
C PRO A 162 0.68 -2.36 1.19
N HIS A 163 -0.14 -3.29 1.67
CA HIS A 163 0.26 -4.66 2.01
C HIS A 163 0.65 -5.53 0.82
N ASN A 164 0.35 -5.09 -0.41
CA ASN A 164 0.73 -5.74 -1.65
C ASN A 164 1.87 -5.00 -2.39
N VAL A 165 2.58 -4.10 -1.72
CA VAL A 165 3.58 -3.22 -2.34
C VAL A 165 4.98 -3.47 -1.76
N VAL A 166 5.96 -3.55 -2.65
CA VAL A 166 7.38 -3.40 -2.31
C VAL A 166 7.77 -1.95 -2.57
N GLY A 167 8.34 -1.27 -1.59
CA GLY A 167 8.86 0.09 -1.71
C GLY A 167 10.39 0.07 -1.83
N ILE A 168 10.99 0.91 -2.68
CA ILE A 168 12.45 1.10 -2.75
C ILE A 168 12.84 2.58 -2.83
N GLY A 169 13.82 3.00 -2.02
CA GLY A 169 14.26 4.39 -1.93
C GLY A 169 15.70 4.55 -1.40
N ASP A 170 16.14 5.80 -1.24
CA ASP A 170 17.53 6.12 -0.87
C ASP A 170 17.72 7.27 0.15
N ALA A 171 16.73 8.16 0.32
CA ALA A 171 16.89 9.41 1.08
C ALA A 171 15.87 9.58 2.22
N GLU A 172 16.01 10.65 3.02
CA GLU A 172 15.21 10.82 4.24
C GLU A 172 13.70 11.01 3.96
N ASN A 173 13.34 11.64 2.84
CA ASN A 173 11.96 11.83 2.42
C ASN A 173 11.27 10.52 1.97
N ASP A 174 12.03 9.42 1.81
CA ASP A 174 11.49 8.12 1.43
C ASP A 174 10.98 7.30 2.63
N HIS A 175 11.48 7.61 3.83
CA HIS A 175 11.16 6.89 5.09
C HIS A 175 9.67 6.65 5.27
N ALA A 176 8.86 7.67 5.02
CA ALA A 176 7.43 7.60 5.25
C ALA A 176 6.75 6.59 4.32
N PHE A 177 7.07 6.61 3.02
CA PHE A 177 6.39 5.72 2.07
C PHE A 177 6.95 4.30 2.13
N LEU A 178 8.25 4.13 2.39
CA LEU A 178 8.86 2.83 2.61
C LEU A 178 8.21 2.10 3.79
N ARG A 179 7.99 2.82 4.90
CA ARG A 179 7.29 2.27 6.08
C ARG A 179 5.86 1.81 5.76
N CYS A 180 5.17 2.48 4.85
CA CYS A 180 3.82 2.11 4.45
C CYS A 180 3.76 0.83 3.61
N CYS A 181 4.82 0.51 2.86
CA CYS A 181 4.88 -0.70 2.03
C CYS A 181 5.04 -1.96 2.89
N ALA A 182 4.47 -3.09 2.47
CA ALA A 182 4.65 -4.39 3.13
C ALA A 182 6.11 -4.88 3.16
N CYS A 183 6.90 -4.48 2.16
CA CYS A 183 8.34 -4.70 2.13
C CYS A 183 9.04 -3.41 1.75
N ALA A 184 9.97 -2.95 2.57
CA ALA A 184 10.79 -1.78 2.34
C ALA A 184 12.20 -2.19 1.94
N ALA A 185 12.69 -1.66 0.83
CA ALA A 185 14.04 -1.87 0.34
C ALA A 185 14.80 -0.54 0.28
N ALA A 186 16.10 -0.60 0.51
CA ALA A 186 17.02 0.51 0.34
C ALA A 186 18.15 0.13 -0.61
N VAL A 187 18.48 1.03 -1.54
CA VAL A 187 19.64 0.82 -2.43
C VAL A 187 20.97 0.95 -1.69
N ALA A 188 22.06 0.38 -2.22
CA ALA A 188 23.37 0.41 -1.55
C ALA A 188 23.92 1.84 -1.32
N ASN A 189 23.50 2.85 -2.10
CA ASN A 189 23.86 4.25 -1.88
C ASN A 189 22.90 5.01 -0.96
N ALA A 190 21.88 4.35 -0.41
CA ALA A 190 20.94 4.97 0.51
C ALA A 190 21.63 5.46 1.78
N LEU A 191 21.03 6.47 2.40
CA LEU A 191 21.48 7.00 3.69
C LEU A 191 21.45 5.91 4.77
N PRO A 192 22.37 5.94 5.76
CA PRO A 192 22.41 4.94 6.83
C PRO A 192 21.06 4.79 7.54
N THR A 193 20.39 5.91 7.84
CA THR A 193 19.09 5.91 8.51
C THR A 193 18.03 5.16 7.72
N VAL A 194 18.04 5.26 6.38
CA VAL A 194 17.11 4.55 5.46
C VAL A 194 17.39 3.06 5.48
N LYS A 195 18.67 2.66 5.40
CA LYS A 195 19.09 1.26 5.44
C LYS A 195 18.73 0.57 6.75
N GLU A 196 18.87 1.27 7.88
CA GLU A 196 18.53 0.75 9.22
C GLU A 196 17.04 0.40 9.37
N ARG A 197 16.17 1.03 8.58
CA ARG A 197 14.71 0.82 8.63
C ARG A 197 14.16 -0.01 7.48
N ALA A 198 14.98 -0.33 6.49
CA ALA A 198 14.58 -1.16 5.38
C ALA A 198 14.62 -2.64 5.78
N ASP A 199 13.66 -3.42 5.27
CA ASP A 199 13.64 -4.87 5.42
C ASP A 199 14.74 -5.53 4.57
N ILE A 200 15.10 -4.88 3.45
CA ILE A 200 16.13 -5.31 2.51
C ILE A 200 17.07 -4.13 2.22
N VAL A 201 18.37 -4.39 2.22
CA VAL A 201 19.36 -3.47 1.63
C VAL A 201 20.01 -4.20 0.46
N THR A 202 19.88 -3.64 -0.74
CA THR A 202 20.45 -4.25 -1.95
C THR A 202 21.97 -4.12 -1.93
N ALA A 203 22.67 -5.06 -2.54
CA ALA A 203 24.12 -5.01 -2.68
C ALA A 203 24.56 -3.93 -3.67
N ARG A 204 23.73 -3.61 -4.66
CA ARG A 204 24.00 -2.62 -5.71
C ARG A 204 23.34 -1.27 -5.42
N ALA A 205 23.94 -0.22 -5.97
CA ALA A 205 23.47 1.16 -5.84
C ALA A 205 22.55 1.55 -7.02
N ARG A 206 21.65 2.49 -6.78
CA ARG A 206 20.76 3.10 -7.77
C ARG A 206 20.03 2.04 -8.62
N GLY A 207 19.88 2.27 -9.93
CA GLY A 207 19.14 1.41 -10.84
C GLY A 207 19.59 -0.05 -10.77
N ALA A 208 20.88 -0.32 -10.61
CA ALA A 208 21.38 -1.69 -10.44
C ALA A 208 20.86 -2.38 -9.16
N GLY A 209 20.61 -1.64 -8.09
CA GLY A 209 19.94 -2.14 -6.88
C GLY A 209 18.45 -2.41 -7.12
N VAL A 210 17.79 -1.57 -7.92
CA VAL A 210 16.39 -1.81 -8.34
C VAL A 210 16.29 -3.06 -9.21
N VAL A 211 17.24 -3.28 -10.13
CA VAL A 211 17.34 -4.52 -10.94
C VAL A 211 17.49 -5.74 -10.02
N GLU A 212 18.40 -5.69 -9.04
CA GLU A 212 18.61 -6.75 -8.06
C GLU A 212 17.31 -7.10 -7.31
N LEU A 213 16.59 -6.09 -6.80
CA LEU A 213 15.32 -6.29 -6.11
C LEU A 213 14.24 -6.88 -7.03
N ILE A 214 14.16 -6.42 -8.28
CA ILE A 214 13.23 -6.96 -9.27
C ILE A 214 13.54 -8.43 -9.55
N ASP A 215 14.81 -8.79 -9.71
CA ASP A 215 15.22 -10.16 -9.95
C ASP A 215 14.85 -11.07 -8.78
N MET A 216 15.05 -10.61 -7.53
CA MET A 216 14.58 -11.33 -6.34
C MET A 216 13.06 -11.49 -6.33
N THR A 217 12.32 -10.42 -6.64
CA THR A 217 10.84 -10.44 -6.68
C THR A 217 10.31 -11.39 -7.75
N LEU A 218 10.98 -11.47 -8.90
CA LEU A 218 10.58 -12.36 -10.00
C LEU A 218 10.98 -13.82 -9.76
N ALA A 219 12.04 -14.07 -8.98
CA ALA A 219 12.51 -15.42 -8.70
C ALA A 219 11.57 -16.20 -7.76
N ASP A 220 11.18 -15.60 -6.64
CA ASP A 220 10.39 -16.27 -5.59
C ASP A 220 9.45 -15.32 -4.82
N ASP A 221 9.15 -14.14 -5.38
CA ASP A 221 8.26 -13.16 -4.73
C ASP A 221 8.75 -12.72 -3.34
N LEU A 222 10.08 -12.70 -3.14
CA LEU A 222 10.77 -12.33 -1.90
C LEU A 222 10.56 -13.32 -0.75
N GLU A 223 10.25 -14.58 -1.03
CA GLU A 223 10.05 -15.63 -0.02
C GLU A 223 11.26 -15.76 0.92
N GLN A 224 12.48 -15.59 0.41
CA GLN A 224 13.72 -15.67 1.21
C GLN A 224 13.84 -14.57 2.30
N ILE A 225 13.14 -13.45 2.13
CA ILE A 225 13.17 -12.32 3.07
C ILE A 225 12.06 -12.43 4.12
N GLU A 226 11.04 -13.24 3.84
CA GLU A 226 9.85 -13.41 4.68
C GLU A 226 10.14 -13.61 6.18
N PRO A 227 11.13 -14.43 6.61
CA PRO A 227 11.42 -14.61 8.03
C PRO A 227 11.85 -13.33 8.77
N ARG A 228 12.26 -12.29 8.03
CA ARG A 228 12.67 -10.97 8.56
C ARG A 228 11.51 -9.97 8.61
N LEU A 229 10.42 -10.23 7.89
CA LEU A 229 9.26 -9.32 7.77
C LEU A 229 8.28 -9.45 8.96
N THR A 230 8.80 -9.35 10.18
CA THR A 230 8.01 -9.57 11.41
C THR A 230 7.16 -8.37 11.82
N ARG A 231 7.43 -7.18 11.26
CA ARG A 231 6.74 -5.92 11.61
C ARG A 231 5.24 -5.91 11.29
N HIS A 232 4.78 -6.84 10.46
CA HIS A 232 3.39 -7.01 10.07
C HIS A 232 2.70 -8.19 10.77
N HIS A 233 3.39 -8.93 11.65
CA HIS A 233 2.76 -10.07 12.30
C HIS A 233 1.65 -9.63 13.26
N VAL A 234 0.51 -10.31 13.19
CA VAL A 234 -0.68 -10.00 13.97
C VAL A 234 -0.61 -10.74 15.31
N LEU A 235 -0.80 -10.01 16.40
CA LEU A 235 -0.82 -10.60 17.74
C LEU A 235 -2.08 -11.47 17.90
N LEU A 236 -1.88 -12.76 18.15
CA LEU A 236 -2.95 -13.70 18.43
C LEU A 236 -3.26 -13.74 19.94
N GLY A 237 -2.23 -13.62 20.77
CA GLY A 237 -2.37 -13.63 22.22
C GLY A 237 -1.04 -13.88 22.94
N TRP A 238 -1.12 -14.37 24.17
CA TRP A 238 0.05 -14.64 25.02
C TRP A 238 0.01 -16.08 25.53
N THR A 239 1.18 -16.67 25.70
CA THR A 239 1.32 -17.90 26.47
C THR A 239 1.26 -17.58 27.98
N GLY A 240 1.10 -18.60 28.83
CA GLY A 240 1.14 -18.46 30.29
C GLY A 240 2.50 -18.01 30.89
N LYS A 241 3.48 -17.64 30.06
CA LYS A 241 4.78 -17.08 30.45
C LYS A 241 5.01 -15.67 29.85
N ASP A 242 3.94 -14.93 29.55
CA ASP A 242 3.96 -13.60 28.94
C ASP A 242 4.64 -13.53 27.55
N GLN A 243 4.88 -14.67 26.91
CA GLN A 243 5.42 -14.71 25.55
C GLN A 243 4.31 -14.46 24.52
N GLU A 244 4.50 -13.47 23.66
CA GLU A 244 3.59 -13.16 22.56
C GLU A 244 3.55 -14.29 21.52
N ILE A 245 2.33 -14.67 21.13
CA ILE A 245 2.06 -15.51 19.96
C ILE A 245 1.58 -14.59 18.85
N ARG A 246 2.29 -14.59 17.73
CA ARG A 246 1.90 -13.83 16.54
C ARG A 246 1.77 -14.76 15.34
N ILE A 247 0.92 -14.37 14.41
CA ILE A 247 0.68 -15.07 13.15
C ILE A 247 1.08 -14.18 11.97
N LYS A 248 1.39 -14.81 10.84
CA LYS A 248 1.60 -14.06 9.60
C LYS A 248 0.24 -13.67 9.02
N PRO A 249 0.06 -12.43 8.55
CA PRO A 249 -1.22 -12.01 7.96
C PRO A 249 -1.40 -12.48 6.49
N TYR A 250 -0.55 -13.37 5.99
CA TYR A 250 -0.52 -13.88 4.63
C TYR A 250 0.05 -15.30 4.63
N ASP A 251 -0.24 -16.08 3.58
CA ASP A 251 0.23 -17.46 3.34
C ASP A 251 0.03 -18.44 4.52
N GLU A 252 -0.88 -18.11 5.44
CA GLU A 252 -1.32 -18.96 6.55
C GLU A 252 -2.83 -19.21 6.46
N SER A 253 -3.23 -20.45 6.76
CA SER A 253 -4.63 -20.83 6.96
C SER A 253 -4.84 -21.19 8.42
N ILE A 254 -5.84 -20.59 9.05
CA ILE A 254 -6.12 -20.79 10.48
C ILE A 254 -7.47 -21.48 10.63
N LEU A 255 -7.47 -22.58 11.37
CA LEU A 255 -8.69 -23.27 11.81
C LEU A 255 -8.93 -22.98 13.29
N ILE A 256 -10.01 -22.27 13.60
CA ILE A 256 -10.48 -22.05 14.97
C ILE A 256 -11.56 -23.09 15.27
N THR A 257 -11.30 -23.98 16.23
CA THR A 257 -12.22 -25.06 16.63
C THR A 257 -12.29 -25.20 18.14
N GLY A 258 -13.40 -25.76 18.63
CA GLY A 258 -13.69 -25.84 20.06
C GLY A 258 -15.19 -25.91 20.35
N THR A 259 -15.53 -26.23 21.60
CA THR A 259 -16.93 -26.36 22.05
C THR A 259 -17.70 -25.03 21.95
N SER A 260 -19.03 -25.11 21.90
CA SER A 260 -19.87 -23.91 22.05
C SER A 260 -19.55 -23.19 23.37
N GLY A 261 -19.56 -21.86 23.37
CA GLY A 261 -19.14 -21.03 24.50
C GLY A 261 -17.63 -21.03 24.80
N GLY A 262 -16.80 -21.76 24.04
CA GLY A 262 -15.36 -21.88 24.26
C GLY A 262 -14.51 -20.67 23.83
N GLY A 263 -15.13 -19.51 23.55
CA GLY A 263 -14.42 -18.28 23.16
C GLY A 263 -13.99 -18.21 21.69
N LYS A 264 -14.44 -19.13 20.82
CA LYS A 264 -14.10 -19.15 19.38
C LYS A 264 -14.44 -17.83 18.69
N SER A 265 -15.69 -17.38 18.80
CA SER A 265 -16.15 -16.14 18.17
C SER A 265 -15.40 -14.93 18.74
N THR A 266 -15.14 -14.90 20.06
CA THR A 266 -14.31 -13.87 20.69
C THR A 266 -12.89 -13.81 20.10
N MET A 267 -12.26 -14.97 19.90
CA MET A 267 -10.93 -15.06 19.28
C MET A 267 -10.96 -14.63 17.80
N ALA A 268 -11.96 -15.07 17.04
CA ALA A 268 -12.13 -14.70 15.63
C ALA A 268 -12.37 -13.18 15.47
N THR A 269 -13.31 -12.61 16.22
CA THR A 269 -13.59 -11.16 16.24
C THR A 269 -12.34 -10.38 16.65
N GLY A 270 -11.65 -10.78 17.73
CA GLY A 270 -10.44 -10.08 18.17
C GLY A 270 -9.29 -10.15 17.17
N LEU A 271 -9.20 -11.22 16.37
CA LEU A 271 -8.24 -11.31 15.27
C LEU A 271 -8.64 -10.37 14.12
N LEU A 272 -9.91 -10.37 13.73
CA LEU A 272 -10.46 -9.50 12.68
C LEU A 272 -10.28 -8.01 13.01
N GLU A 273 -10.48 -7.62 14.27
CA GLU A 273 -10.24 -6.25 14.74
C GLU A 273 -8.78 -5.85 14.52
N ARG A 274 -7.84 -6.70 14.93
CA ARG A 274 -6.39 -6.43 14.76
C ARG A 274 -5.98 -6.40 13.30
N LEU A 275 -6.57 -7.26 12.46
CA LEU A 275 -6.36 -7.22 11.01
C LEU A 275 -6.85 -5.88 10.43
N ALA A 276 -8.07 -5.44 10.78
CA ALA A 276 -8.61 -4.16 10.35
C ALA A 276 -7.76 -2.97 10.81
N GLU A 277 -7.33 -2.97 12.08
CA GLU A 277 -6.46 -1.93 12.66
C GLU A 277 -5.11 -1.83 11.96
N GLN A 278 -4.58 -2.96 11.47
CA GLN A 278 -3.37 -3.00 10.66
C GLN A 278 -3.63 -2.73 9.17
N GLY A 279 -4.87 -2.49 8.75
CA GLY A 279 -5.24 -2.18 7.36
C GLY A 279 -5.33 -3.40 6.44
N TYR A 280 -5.45 -4.61 6.99
CA TYR A 280 -5.75 -5.80 6.20
C TYR A 280 -7.24 -5.88 5.90
N GLN A 281 -7.56 -5.82 4.61
CA GLN A 281 -8.89 -6.13 4.10
C GLN A 281 -9.25 -7.61 4.30
N PHE A 282 -10.45 -7.89 4.80
CA PHE A 282 -11.05 -9.23 4.85
C PHE A 282 -12.48 -9.27 4.30
N CYS A 283 -12.92 -10.48 3.95
CA CYS A 283 -14.31 -10.81 3.65
C CYS A 283 -14.75 -11.95 4.57
N ILE A 284 -15.71 -11.70 5.45
CA ILE A 284 -16.30 -12.72 6.33
C ILE A 284 -17.55 -13.27 5.65
N VAL A 285 -17.66 -14.59 5.58
CA VAL A 285 -18.88 -15.28 5.18
C VAL A 285 -19.57 -15.73 6.47
N ASP A 286 -20.74 -15.15 6.74
CA ASP A 286 -21.46 -15.26 8.01
C ASP A 286 -22.83 -15.92 7.80
N PRO A 287 -22.93 -17.25 7.98
CA PRO A 287 -24.18 -17.97 7.78
C PRO A 287 -25.28 -17.64 8.80
N GLU A 288 -24.91 -17.20 10.00
CA GLU A 288 -25.84 -17.05 11.13
C GLU A 288 -26.18 -15.58 11.45
N GLY A 289 -25.41 -14.62 10.92
CA GLY A 289 -25.61 -13.18 11.15
C GLY A 289 -24.94 -12.67 12.42
N ASP A 290 -23.94 -13.37 12.94
CA ASP A 290 -23.24 -13.06 14.19
C ASP A 290 -22.43 -11.77 14.13
N TYR A 291 -22.05 -11.32 12.92
CA TYR A 291 -21.22 -10.14 12.71
C TYR A 291 -22.04 -8.88 12.37
N THR A 292 -23.35 -8.88 12.60
CA THR A 292 -24.25 -7.74 12.28
C THR A 292 -23.89 -6.44 13.01
N THR A 293 -23.29 -6.53 14.20
CA THR A 293 -22.86 -5.36 15.00
C THR A 293 -21.37 -5.07 14.89
N PHE A 294 -20.65 -5.72 13.97
CA PHE A 294 -19.20 -5.59 13.87
C PHE A 294 -18.79 -4.30 13.14
N GLU A 295 -18.33 -3.30 13.88
CA GLU A 295 -18.06 -1.94 13.37
C GLU A 295 -16.96 -1.87 12.30
N LYS A 296 -16.08 -2.86 12.22
CA LYS A 296 -14.95 -2.88 11.28
C LYS A 296 -15.30 -3.42 9.89
N ALA A 297 -16.56 -3.82 9.65
CA ALA A 297 -17.01 -4.35 8.38
C ALA A 297 -18.38 -3.82 7.96
N ILE A 298 -18.55 -3.60 6.66
CA ILE A 298 -19.85 -3.31 6.06
C ILE A 298 -20.62 -4.63 5.95
N VAL A 299 -21.78 -4.70 6.59
CA VAL A 299 -22.66 -5.87 6.55
C VAL A 299 -23.53 -5.81 5.30
N LEU A 300 -23.48 -6.88 4.50
CA LEU A 300 -24.31 -7.04 3.31
C LEU A 300 -25.21 -8.26 3.48
N GLY A 301 -26.52 -8.03 3.35
CA GLY A 301 -27.56 -9.01 3.63
C GLY A 301 -28.19 -8.82 5.02
N ASP A 302 -29.45 -9.20 5.14
CA ASP A 302 -30.26 -9.13 6.36
C ASP A 302 -31.36 -10.22 6.30
N PRO A 303 -32.21 -10.39 7.34
CA PRO A 303 -33.25 -11.42 7.35
C PRO A 303 -34.32 -11.28 6.25
N GLN A 304 -34.48 -10.10 5.66
CA GLN A 304 -35.46 -9.83 4.60
C GLN A 304 -34.82 -9.78 3.20
N ARG A 305 -33.53 -9.45 3.11
CA ARG A 305 -32.80 -9.24 1.86
C ARG A 305 -31.52 -10.09 1.84
N PRO A 306 -31.40 -11.08 0.94
CA PRO A 306 -30.17 -11.86 0.82
C PRO A 306 -28.99 -10.99 0.31
N PRO A 307 -27.75 -11.39 0.61
CA PRO A 307 -26.56 -10.68 0.15
C PRO A 307 -26.45 -10.74 -1.38
N ASN A 308 -25.88 -9.70 -1.98
CA ASN A 308 -25.67 -9.61 -3.43
C ASN A 308 -24.18 -9.57 -3.78
N ILE A 309 -23.74 -10.45 -4.68
CA ILE A 309 -22.33 -10.56 -5.08
C ILE A 309 -21.83 -9.26 -5.74
N SER A 310 -22.64 -8.59 -6.57
CA SER A 310 -22.20 -7.35 -7.23
C SER A 310 -22.00 -6.21 -6.23
N GLU A 311 -22.88 -6.09 -5.23
CA GLU A 311 -22.73 -5.09 -4.16
C GLU A 311 -21.50 -5.40 -3.29
N LEU A 312 -21.29 -6.67 -2.94
CA LEU A 312 -20.11 -7.14 -2.23
C LEU A 312 -18.82 -6.79 -2.96
N MET A 313 -18.73 -7.12 -4.25
CA MET A 313 -17.52 -6.84 -5.03
C MET A 313 -17.25 -5.35 -5.13
N LYS A 314 -18.29 -4.51 -5.24
CA LYS A 314 -18.16 -3.03 -5.24
C LYS A 314 -17.56 -2.51 -3.95
N VAL A 315 -18.01 -3.00 -2.79
CA VAL A 315 -17.43 -2.61 -1.50
C VAL A 315 -15.97 -3.04 -1.43
N LEU A 316 -15.66 -4.28 -1.82
CA LEU A 316 -14.29 -4.78 -1.80
C LEU A 316 -13.34 -4.05 -2.75
N GLU A 317 -13.83 -3.33 -3.78
CA GLU A 317 -12.96 -2.51 -4.63
C GLU A 317 -12.15 -1.49 -3.82
N HIS A 318 -12.74 -0.96 -2.74
CA HIS A 318 -12.13 -0.03 -1.80
C HIS A 318 -11.17 -0.77 -0.85
N PRO A 319 -9.84 -0.57 -0.93
CA PRO A 319 -8.86 -1.35 -0.16
C PRO A 319 -8.97 -1.24 1.36
N GLU A 320 -9.63 -0.19 1.86
CA GLU A 320 -9.83 0.06 3.29
C GLU A 320 -11.10 -0.56 3.86
N GLU A 321 -12.04 -1.00 3.01
CA GLU A 321 -13.35 -1.48 3.45
C GLU A 321 -13.38 -2.99 3.60
N ASN A 322 -13.82 -3.48 4.75
CA ASN A 322 -14.08 -4.91 4.96
C ASN A 322 -15.54 -5.25 4.76
N VAL A 323 -15.84 -6.50 4.45
CA VAL A 323 -17.22 -6.97 4.24
C VAL A 323 -17.56 -8.13 5.16
N SER A 324 -18.75 -8.09 5.74
CA SER A 324 -19.45 -9.25 6.31
C SER A 324 -20.62 -9.64 5.41
N VAL A 325 -20.61 -10.87 4.92
CA VAL A 325 -21.63 -11.45 4.04
C VAL A 325 -22.64 -12.20 4.91
N ASN A 326 -23.67 -11.49 5.33
CA ASN A 326 -24.72 -12.06 6.17
C ASN A 326 -25.69 -12.89 5.31
N MET A 327 -25.76 -14.20 5.57
CA MET A 327 -26.61 -15.13 4.83
C MET A 327 -27.88 -15.53 5.57
N ILE A 328 -28.27 -14.83 6.63
CA ILE A 328 -29.45 -15.18 7.43
C ILE A 328 -30.75 -15.13 6.59
N GLY A 329 -30.83 -14.23 5.62
CA GLY A 329 -31.93 -14.15 4.64
C GLY A 329 -31.90 -15.22 3.54
N LEU A 330 -30.89 -16.09 3.49
CA LEU A 330 -30.80 -17.22 2.56
C LEU A 330 -31.22 -18.52 3.24
N ALA A 331 -32.15 -19.25 2.60
CA ALA A 331 -32.48 -20.62 2.99
C ALA A 331 -31.23 -21.51 2.99
N LEU A 332 -31.15 -22.46 3.93
CA LEU A 332 -29.99 -23.34 4.13
C LEU A 332 -29.51 -24.03 2.85
N GLU A 333 -30.44 -24.51 2.02
CA GLU A 333 -30.18 -25.17 0.74
C GLU A 333 -29.55 -24.27 -0.34
N HIS A 334 -29.67 -22.96 -0.21
CA HIS A 334 -29.10 -21.99 -1.17
C HIS A 334 -27.73 -21.44 -0.74
N ARG A 335 -27.33 -21.61 0.53
CA ARG A 335 -26.08 -21.03 1.07
C ARG A 335 -24.84 -21.58 0.36
N VAL A 336 -24.77 -22.89 0.16
CA VAL A 336 -23.65 -23.55 -0.55
C VAL A 336 -23.55 -23.06 -2.00
N GLY A 337 -24.69 -22.96 -2.70
CA GLY A 337 -24.73 -22.47 -4.08
C GLY A 337 -24.30 -21.01 -4.20
N PHE A 338 -24.71 -20.16 -3.25
CA PHE A 338 -24.28 -18.77 -3.18
C PHE A 338 -22.78 -18.66 -2.96
N PHE A 339 -22.22 -19.36 -1.97
CA PHE A 339 -20.79 -19.33 -1.68
C PHE A 339 -19.96 -19.85 -2.86
N ALA A 340 -20.39 -20.95 -3.50
CA ALA A 340 -19.76 -21.47 -4.71
C ALA A 340 -19.79 -20.48 -5.89
N SER A 341 -20.78 -19.58 -5.94
CA SER A 341 -20.87 -18.52 -6.95
C SER A 341 -20.02 -17.29 -6.58
N LEU A 342 -19.84 -17.01 -5.29
CA LEU A 342 -19.02 -15.91 -4.79
C LEU A 342 -17.51 -16.19 -4.97
N LEU A 343 -17.09 -17.41 -4.67
CA LEU A 343 -15.67 -17.77 -4.58
C LEU A 343 -14.85 -17.40 -5.84
N PRO A 344 -15.30 -17.70 -7.08
CA PRO A 344 -14.55 -17.31 -8.29
C PRO A 344 -14.31 -15.81 -8.42
N HIS A 345 -15.25 -14.97 -7.95
CA HIS A 345 -15.12 -13.52 -7.99
C HIS A 345 -14.05 -13.03 -7.00
N LEU A 346 -13.99 -13.63 -5.81
CA LEU A 346 -12.96 -13.34 -4.81
C LEU A 346 -11.59 -13.81 -5.28
N GLU A 347 -11.50 -14.99 -5.90
CA GLU A 347 -10.25 -15.52 -6.48
C GLU A 347 -9.73 -14.64 -7.61
N GLU A 348 -10.61 -14.22 -8.53
CA GLU A 348 -10.26 -13.31 -9.61
C GLU A 348 -9.72 -11.97 -9.05
N MET A 349 -10.40 -11.41 -8.04
CA MET A 349 -9.96 -10.18 -7.39
C MET A 349 -8.60 -10.35 -6.69
N ARG A 350 -8.40 -11.46 -5.96
CA ARG A 350 -7.12 -11.78 -5.29
C ARG A 350 -6.00 -11.92 -6.31
N SER A 351 -6.26 -12.56 -7.46
CA SER A 351 -5.26 -12.70 -8.53
C SER A 351 -4.79 -11.34 -9.10
N LYS A 352 -5.67 -10.34 -9.12
CA LYS A 352 -5.40 -9.00 -9.69
C LYS A 352 -4.83 -8.01 -8.69
N THR A 353 -5.17 -8.15 -7.42
CA THR A 353 -4.92 -7.12 -6.39
C THR A 353 -4.28 -7.63 -5.11
N GLY A 354 -4.26 -8.95 -4.88
CA GLY A 354 -3.85 -9.57 -3.62
C GLY A 354 -4.89 -9.45 -2.51
N ARG A 355 -6.12 -9.03 -2.86
CA ARG A 355 -7.21 -8.72 -1.93
C ARG A 355 -8.52 -9.45 -2.26
N PRO A 356 -9.40 -9.72 -1.27
CA PRO A 356 -9.17 -9.48 0.16
C PRO A 356 -8.00 -10.32 0.67
N HIS A 357 -7.29 -9.81 1.67
CA HIS A 357 -6.13 -10.49 2.22
C HIS A 357 -6.59 -11.77 2.94
N TRP A 358 -7.72 -11.67 3.66
CA TRP A 358 -8.34 -12.78 4.38
C TRP A 358 -9.76 -13.08 3.86
N LEU A 359 -10.02 -14.36 3.61
CA LEU A 359 -11.37 -14.91 3.48
C LEU A 359 -11.67 -15.67 4.77
N VAL A 360 -12.66 -15.22 5.53
CA VAL A 360 -13.04 -15.82 6.80
C VAL A 360 -14.36 -16.54 6.60
N LEU A 361 -14.40 -17.82 6.96
CA LEU A 361 -15.60 -18.65 6.86
C LEU A 361 -16.07 -18.94 8.28
N ASP A 362 -17.11 -18.23 8.71
CA ASP A 362 -17.75 -18.55 9.98
C ASP A 362 -18.66 -19.75 9.83
N GLU A 363 -18.72 -20.58 10.87
CA GLU A 363 -19.43 -21.86 10.88
C GLU A 363 -19.25 -22.66 9.57
N ALA A 364 -17.99 -22.82 9.14
CA ALA A 364 -17.60 -23.31 7.82
C ALA A 364 -18.25 -24.64 7.41
N HIS A 365 -18.69 -25.45 8.37
CA HIS A 365 -19.40 -26.70 8.12
C HIS A 365 -20.75 -26.51 7.39
N HIS A 366 -21.36 -25.32 7.43
CA HIS A 366 -22.54 -24.97 6.63
C HIS A 366 -22.23 -24.73 5.15
N LEU A 367 -20.98 -24.39 4.82
CA LEU A 367 -20.56 -23.98 3.49
C LEU A 367 -19.71 -25.04 2.78
N LEU A 368 -18.97 -25.82 3.56
CA LEU A 368 -18.04 -26.86 3.13
C LEU A 368 -18.41 -28.21 3.76
N PRO A 369 -19.55 -28.83 3.38
CA PRO A 369 -19.88 -30.17 3.86
C PRO A 369 -18.83 -31.20 3.39
N ALA A 370 -18.60 -32.25 4.19
CA ALA A 370 -17.62 -33.32 3.96
C ALA A 370 -17.74 -33.94 2.55
N PRO A 371 -16.69 -34.61 2.02
CA PRO A 371 -16.36 -34.67 0.60
C PRO A 371 -17.37 -35.45 -0.25
N SER A 372 -18.41 -34.75 -0.65
CA SER A 372 -19.25 -35.08 -1.81
C SER A 372 -19.47 -33.86 -2.72
N GLY A 373 -18.71 -32.76 -2.52
CA GLY A 373 -18.88 -31.50 -3.25
C GLY A 373 -17.56 -30.84 -3.69
N THR A 374 -17.62 -30.12 -4.80
CA THR A 374 -16.53 -29.44 -5.52
C THR A 374 -15.83 -28.31 -4.74
N VAL A 375 -16.42 -27.81 -3.65
CA VAL A 375 -15.92 -26.63 -2.91
C VAL A 375 -14.73 -26.96 -1.99
N SER A 376 -14.62 -28.21 -1.51
CA SER A 376 -13.55 -28.63 -0.59
C SER A 376 -12.14 -28.55 -1.18
N THR A 377 -12.01 -28.52 -2.50
CA THR A 377 -10.73 -28.42 -3.21
C THR A 377 -10.29 -26.98 -3.49
N ALA A 378 -11.18 -25.98 -3.36
CA ALA A 378 -10.92 -24.60 -3.74
C ALA A 378 -10.43 -23.70 -2.59
N VAL A 379 -10.51 -24.16 -1.33
CA VAL A 379 -10.16 -23.38 -0.12
C VAL A 379 -8.78 -23.80 0.43
N LYS A 380 -7.87 -24.28 -0.43
CA LYS A 380 -6.50 -24.67 -0.05
C LYS A 380 -5.48 -23.64 -0.51
#